data_AF-A0AAD1E6P0-F1
#
_entry.id   AF-A0AAD1E6P0-F1
#
_cell.length_a   1.000
_cell.length_b   1.000
_cell.length_c   1.000
_cell.angle_alpha   90.00
_cell.angle_beta   90.00
_cell.angle_gamma   90.00
#
_symmetry.space_group_name_H-M   'P 1'
#
loop_
_entity.id
_entity.type
_entity.pdbx_description
1 polymer ?
#
loop_
_entity_poly.entity_id
_entity_poly.type
_entity_poly.pdbx_seq_one_letter_code
_entity_poly.pdbx_strand_id
1 'polypeptide(L)'
;MAKINVLAGDFLQGNGEYRQGVFRLATATNPSPGVEVKASAFKHLEIATQDSITNRDAIGYGIAGAMLLGPVGALAGYLIAGKETEVTFIATFKDGRKLLAATDSETYRDIEKRLTA
;
A
#
# COMPACT_ATOMS: atom_id res chain seq x y z
N MET A 1 -2.98 -2.66 16.41
CA MET A 1 -2.02 -2.24 15.36
C MET A 1 -2.25 -3.19 14.21
N ALA A 2 -2.52 -2.67 13.02
CA ALA A 2 -2.76 -3.47 11.84
C ALA A 2 -1.46 -3.66 11.06
N LYS A 3 -1.35 -4.78 10.36
CA LYS A 3 -0.21 -5.07 9.49
C LYS A 3 -0.49 -4.52 8.10
N ILE A 4 0.54 -3.92 7.50
CA ILE A 4 0.52 -3.47 6.12
C ILE A 4 1.69 -4.12 5.40
N ASN A 5 1.43 -4.80 4.29
CA ASN A 5 2.48 -5.40 3.47
C ASN A 5 2.87 -4.39 2.39
N VAL A 6 4.07 -3.82 2.48
CA VAL A 6 4.64 -2.96 1.44
C VAL A 6 5.08 -3.84 0.29
N LEU A 7 4.42 -3.65 -0.84
CA LEU A 7 4.62 -4.44 -2.05
C LEU A 7 5.64 -3.78 -2.97
N ALA A 8 5.60 -2.45 -3.13
CA ALA A 8 6.52 -1.67 -3.94
C ALA A 8 6.35 -0.16 -3.71
N GLY A 9 7.21 0.65 -4.35
CA GLY A 9 7.19 2.11 -4.30
C GLY A 9 8.47 2.68 -3.67
N ASP A 10 8.37 3.86 -3.07
CA ASP A 10 9.49 4.59 -2.44
C ASP A 10 9.91 4.05 -1.06
N PHE A 11 9.22 3.01 -0.58
CA PHE A 11 9.48 2.37 0.72
C PHE A 11 10.01 0.96 0.52
N LEU A 12 10.77 0.46 1.50
CA LEU A 12 11.28 -0.91 1.44
C LEU A 12 10.13 -1.90 1.50
N GLN A 13 10.21 -2.93 0.66
CA GLN A 13 9.26 -4.03 0.64
C GLN A 13 9.28 -4.81 1.96
N GLY A 14 8.12 -5.32 2.35
CA GLY A 14 7.95 -6.14 3.55
C GLY A 14 6.94 -5.57 4.53
N ASN A 15 7.05 -5.98 5.80
CA ASN A 15 6.07 -5.64 6.82
C ASN A 15 6.22 -4.18 7.26
N GLY A 16 5.13 -3.43 7.14
CA GLY A 16 4.89 -2.15 7.79
C GLY A 16 3.78 -2.27 8.83
N GLU A 17 3.66 -1.24 9.67
CA GLU A 17 2.61 -1.18 10.69
C GLU A 17 1.72 0.02 10.46
N TYR A 18 0.45 -0.13 10.85
CA TYR A 18 -0.49 0.96 10.87
C TYR A 18 -1.26 1.04 12.19
N ARG A 19 -1.39 2.26 12.69
CA ARG A 19 -2.11 2.57 13.91
C ARG A 19 -2.74 3.95 13.83
N GLN A 20 -4.06 3.99 13.81
CA GLN A 20 -4.85 5.22 13.98
C GLN A 20 -4.40 6.38 13.07
N GLY A 21 -4.14 6.11 11.79
CA GLY A 21 -3.69 7.14 10.84
C GLY A 21 -2.19 7.38 10.79
N VAL A 22 -1.39 6.58 11.49
CA VAL A 22 0.07 6.63 11.41
C VAL A 22 0.60 5.32 10.86
N PHE A 23 1.44 5.42 9.83
CA PHE A 23 2.14 4.33 9.17
C PHE A 23 3.57 4.31 9.67
N ARG A 24 4.08 3.14 10.05
CA ARG A 24 5.52 2.89 10.22
C ARG A 24 6.00 2.09 9.03
N LEU A 25 6.85 2.69 8.20
CA LEU A 25 7.35 2.09 6.96
C LEU A 25 8.88 2.08 6.96
N ALA A 26 9.48 0.96 6.59
CA ALA A 26 10.93 0.87 6.44
C ALA A 26 11.39 1.64 5.19
N THR A 27 12.55 2.28 5.27
CA THR A 27 13.19 2.99 4.14
C THR A 27 14.64 2.58 4.02
N ALA A 28 15.26 2.76 2.84
CA ALA A 28 16.66 2.39 2.64
C ALA A 28 17.61 3.11 3.60
N THR A 29 17.29 4.34 3.99
CA THR A 29 18.08 5.14 4.94
C THR A 29 17.74 4.86 6.40
N ASN A 30 16.53 4.37 6.69
CA ASN A 30 16.10 4.00 8.04
C ASN A 30 15.28 2.69 8.01
N PRO A 31 15.94 1.52 7.94
CA PRO A 31 15.25 0.24 7.83
C PRO A 31 14.64 -0.23 9.15
N SER A 32 15.18 0.19 10.30
CA SER A 32 14.63 -0.05 11.63
C SER A 32 14.90 1.16 12.54
N PRO A 33 13.88 1.75 13.20
CA PRO A 33 12.48 1.31 13.32
C PRO A 33 11.57 1.71 12.14
N GLY A 34 12.11 2.26 11.05
CA GLY A 34 11.33 2.83 9.95
C GLY A 34 11.05 4.32 10.12
N VAL A 35 10.24 4.89 9.24
CA VAL A 35 9.75 6.27 9.31
C VAL A 35 8.26 6.28 9.61
N GLU A 36 7.83 7.23 10.43
CA GLU A 36 6.41 7.46 10.72
C GLU A 36 5.82 8.43 9.70
N VAL A 37 4.75 8.02 9.02
CA VAL A 37 4.02 8.87 8.07
C VAL A 37 2.54 8.91 8.42
N LYS A 38 1.95 10.11 8.46
CA LYS A 38 0.53 10.29 8.77
C LYS A 38 -0.32 10.05 7.51
N ALA A 39 -1.53 9.52 7.69
CA ALA A 39 -2.51 9.36 6.62
C ALA A 39 -2.84 10.70 5.93
N SER A 40 -2.85 11.79 6.70
CA SER A 40 -3.06 13.15 6.17
C SER A 40 -1.94 13.63 5.24
N ALA A 41 -0.80 12.92 5.18
CA ALA A 41 0.28 13.19 4.22
C ALA A 41 -0.04 12.59 2.84
N PHE A 42 -1.02 11.69 2.72
CA PHE A 42 -1.49 11.24 1.42
C PHE A 42 -2.24 12.36 0.70
N LYS A 43 -2.04 12.41 -0.61
CA LYS A 43 -2.76 13.24 -1.56
C LYS A 43 -3.92 12.46 -2.16
N HIS A 44 -3.67 11.20 -2.54
CA HIS A 44 -4.64 10.31 -3.15
C HIS A 44 -4.44 8.87 -2.67
N LEU A 45 -5.54 8.15 -2.50
CA LEU A 45 -5.60 6.72 -2.21
C LEU A 45 -6.46 6.05 -3.29
N GLU A 46 -5.97 4.97 -3.87
CA GLU A 46 -6.67 4.24 -4.93
C GLU A 46 -6.53 2.73 -4.71
N ILE A 47 -7.61 1.97 -4.91
CA ILE A 47 -7.54 0.51 -4.94
C ILE A 47 -6.79 0.09 -6.21
N ALA A 48 -5.73 -0.70 -6.04
CA ALA A 48 -4.88 -1.08 -7.14
C ALA A 48 -5.60 -2.11 -8.04
N THR A 49 -5.79 -1.76 -9.30
CA THR A 49 -6.29 -2.66 -10.36
C THR A 49 -5.18 -3.02 -11.35
N GLN A 50 -5.42 -3.99 -12.23
CA GLN A 50 -4.44 -4.37 -13.27
C GLN A 50 -4.03 -3.16 -14.09
N ASP A 51 -5.03 -2.36 -14.45
CA ASP A 51 -4.87 -1.16 -15.24
C ASP A 51 -4.10 -0.09 -14.46
N SER A 52 -4.46 0.14 -13.19
CA SER A 52 -3.75 1.11 -12.33
C SER A 52 -2.28 0.78 -12.12
N ILE A 53 -1.91 -0.50 -12.01
CA ILE A 53 -0.51 -0.89 -11.82
C ILE A 53 0.27 -0.84 -13.14
N THR A 54 -0.38 -1.15 -14.27
CA THR A 54 0.27 -1.22 -15.59
C THR A 54 0.38 0.14 -16.27
N ASN A 55 -0.67 0.98 -16.21
CA ASN A 55 -0.73 2.26 -16.92
C ASN A 55 -0.16 3.45 -16.14
N ARG A 56 -0.07 3.37 -14.80
CA ARG A 56 0.13 4.57 -13.97
C ARG A 56 1.56 4.88 -13.58
N ASP A 57 2.53 4.09 -14.05
CA ASP A 57 3.96 4.39 -14.20
C ASP A 57 4.72 3.04 -14.22
N ALA A 58 5.02 2.53 -15.42
CA ALA A 58 5.88 1.35 -15.62
C ALA A 58 7.33 1.51 -15.07
N ILE A 59 7.62 2.60 -14.36
CA ILE A 59 8.96 2.98 -13.86
C ILE A 59 9.01 3.03 -12.32
N GLY A 60 7.88 3.13 -11.60
CA GLY A 60 7.89 3.28 -10.13
C GLY A 60 7.72 1.97 -9.35
N TYR A 61 7.06 0.97 -9.94
CA TYR A 61 6.73 -0.28 -9.25
C TYR A 61 7.48 -1.52 -9.79
N GLY A 62 8.16 -1.38 -10.93
CA GLY A 62 9.08 -2.38 -11.51
C GLY A 62 8.54 -3.81 -11.57
N ILE A 63 9.40 -4.78 -11.86
CA ILE A 63 9.07 -6.21 -11.88
C ILE A 63 8.47 -6.72 -10.56
N ALA A 64 8.64 -5.99 -9.45
CA ALA A 64 7.99 -6.27 -8.17
C ALA A 64 6.45 -6.21 -8.22
N GLY A 65 5.88 -5.26 -8.97
CA GLY A 65 4.43 -5.22 -9.21
C GLY A 65 3.95 -6.42 -10.03
N ALA A 66 4.76 -6.88 -11.00
CA ALA A 66 4.41 -8.01 -11.88
C ALA A 66 4.59 -9.39 -11.19
N MET A 67 5.55 -9.54 -10.28
CA MET A 67 5.82 -10.82 -9.58
C MET A 67 4.79 -11.12 -8.48
N LEU A 68 4.24 -10.10 -7.81
CA LEU A 68 3.10 -10.26 -6.89
C LEU A 68 1.81 -10.62 -7.63
N LEU A 69 1.71 -10.23 -8.90
CA LEU A 69 0.59 -10.52 -9.79
C LEU A 69 0.88 -11.71 -10.70
N GLY A 70 1.55 -12.77 -10.20
CA GLY A 70 1.78 -14.01 -10.96
C GLY A 70 0.49 -14.57 -11.61
N PRO A 71 0.51 -15.73 -12.30
CA PRO A 71 -0.66 -16.23 -13.05
C PRO A 71 -1.97 -16.35 -12.25
N VAL A 72 -1.88 -16.33 -10.92
CA VAL A 72 -2.97 -16.17 -9.96
C VAL A 72 -3.06 -14.70 -9.49
N GLY A 73 -3.19 -13.78 -10.46
CA GLY A 73 -3.07 -12.34 -10.28
C GLY A 73 -4.16 -11.82 -9.37
N ALA A 74 -3.85 -11.78 -8.08
CA ALA A 74 -4.78 -11.42 -7.05
C ALA A 74 -4.94 -9.90 -6.95
N LEU A 75 -5.47 -9.29 -8.01
CA LEU A 75 -5.93 -7.91 -7.99
C LEU A 75 -7.21 -7.84 -7.17
N ALA A 76 -7.00 -7.81 -5.87
CA ALA A 76 -8.00 -7.86 -4.83
C ALA A 76 -8.61 -6.46 -4.64
N GLY A 77 -9.45 -6.05 -5.57
CA GLY A 77 -10.61 -5.25 -5.20
C GLY A 77 -11.63 -6.13 -4.47
N TYR A 78 -11.22 -6.85 -3.42
CA TYR A 78 -11.87 -8.03 -2.78
C TYR A 78 -11.50 -9.39 -3.40
N LEU A 79 -10.40 -10.02 -2.97
CA LEU A 79 -10.23 -11.46 -3.16
C LEU A 79 -10.59 -12.22 -1.90
N ILE A 80 -11.67 -12.99 -2.01
CA ILE A 80 -12.17 -13.88 -0.97
C ILE A 80 -11.38 -15.19 -1.11
N ALA A 81 -10.16 -15.20 -0.59
CA ALA A 81 -9.46 -16.45 -0.29
C ALA A 81 -9.67 -16.77 1.20
N GLY A 82 -10.83 -17.36 1.52
CA GLY A 82 -11.01 -18.17 2.71
C GLY A 82 -11.44 -17.50 4.02
N LYS A 83 -11.12 -16.24 4.31
CA LYS A 83 -11.69 -15.58 5.51
C LYS A 83 -11.46 -14.07 5.68
N GLU A 84 -10.47 -13.48 5.02
CA GLU A 84 -10.07 -12.09 5.26
C GLU A 84 -9.97 -11.35 3.93
N THR A 85 -10.76 -10.28 3.77
CA THR A 85 -10.68 -9.43 2.58
C THR A 85 -9.40 -8.62 2.64
N GLU A 86 -8.39 -9.02 1.86
CA GLU A 86 -7.19 -8.23 1.62
C GLU A 86 -7.46 -7.22 0.49
N VAL A 87 -7.02 -5.98 0.71
CA VAL A 87 -7.16 -4.85 -0.20
C VAL A 87 -5.75 -4.37 -0.56
N THR A 88 -5.42 -4.44 -1.84
CA THR A 88 -4.20 -3.83 -2.39
C THR A 88 -4.51 -2.42 -2.85
N PHE A 89 -3.72 -1.46 -2.42
CA PHE A 89 -3.93 -0.05 -2.72
C PHE A 89 -2.63 0.67 -3.06
N ILE A 90 -2.79 1.71 -3.87
CA ILE A 90 -1.77 2.70 -4.20
C ILE A 90 -2.07 3.95 -3.38
N ALA A 91 -1.08 4.41 -2.61
CA ALA A 91 -1.12 5.68 -1.92
C ALA A 91 -0.07 6.63 -2.53
N THR A 92 -0.52 7.81 -2.94
CA THR A 92 0.35 8.89 -3.41
C THR A 92 0.45 9.95 -2.33
N PHE A 93 1.66 10.27 -1.89
CA PHE A 93 1.92 11.28 -0.88
C PHE A 93 1.92 12.68 -1.50
N LYS A 94 1.67 13.70 -0.67
CA LYS A 94 1.71 15.12 -1.08
C LYS A 94 3.09 15.56 -1.58
N ASP A 95 4.14 14.89 -1.13
CA ASP A 95 5.53 15.11 -1.57
C ASP A 95 5.90 14.37 -2.86
N GLY A 96 4.96 13.65 -3.47
CA GLY A 96 5.15 12.93 -4.73
C GLY A 96 5.61 11.48 -4.58
N ARG A 97 5.97 11.03 -3.37
CA ARG A 97 6.27 9.61 -3.11
C ARG A 97 5.06 8.74 -3.35
N LYS A 98 5.31 7.46 -3.62
CA LYS A 98 4.30 6.45 -3.90
C LYS A 98 4.51 5.22 -3.03
N LEU A 99 3.41 4.60 -2.62
CA LEU A 99 3.37 3.36 -1.86
C LEU A 99 2.35 2.43 -2.51
N LEU A 100 2.76 1.20 -2.82
CA LEU A 100 1.87 0.10 -3.15
C LEU A 100 1.89 -0.85 -1.96
N ALA A 101 0.74 -1.09 -1.35
CA ALA A 101 0.64 -1.92 -0.17
C ALA A 101 -0.65 -2.73 -0.12
N ALA A 102 -0.63 -3.84 0.62
CA ALA A 102 -1.79 -4.68 0.90
C ALA A 102 -2.10 -4.70 2.40
N THR A 103 -3.39 -4.64 2.75
CA THR A 103 -3.88 -4.70 4.13
C THR A 103 -5.33 -5.20 4.17
N ASP A 104 -5.88 -5.48 5.34
CA ASP A 104 -7.27 -5.91 5.47
C ASP A 104 -8.26 -4.76 5.17
N SER A 105 -9.48 -5.12 4.77
CA SER A 105 -10.51 -4.14 4.41
C SER A 105 -10.93 -3.18 5.54
N GLU A 106 -10.82 -3.58 6.80
CA GLU A 106 -11.15 -2.72 7.94
C GLU A 106 -10.08 -1.62 8.10
N THR A 107 -8.82 -2.02 8.02
CA THR A 107 -7.66 -1.13 8.02
C THR A 107 -7.72 -0.16 6.84
N TYR A 108 -8.03 -0.64 5.64
CA TYR A 108 -8.18 0.23 4.47
C TYR A 108 -9.27 1.29 4.67
N ARG A 109 -10.47 0.90 5.11
CA ARG A 109 -11.57 1.86 5.40
C ARG A 109 -11.18 2.89 6.46
N ASP A 110 -10.41 2.48 7.45
CA ASP A 110 -9.95 3.35 8.52
C ASP A 110 -8.87 4.35 8.03
N ILE A 111 -8.03 3.96 7.06
CA ILE A 111 -7.11 4.86 6.36
C ILE A 111 -7.89 5.89 5.53
N GLU A 112 -8.85 5.43 4.72
CA GLU A 112 -9.66 6.29 3.84
C GLU A 112 -10.44 7.36 4.62
N LYS A 113 -11.04 6.96 5.75
CA LYS A 113 -11.71 7.90 6.67
C LYS A 113 -10.76 8.98 7.19
N ARG A 114 -9.51 8.65 7.49
CA ARG A 114 -8.51 9.61 8.00
C ARG A 114 -7.83 10.44 6.92
N LEU A 115 -8.00 10.08 5.64
CA LEU A 115 -7.60 10.94 4.53
C LEU A 115 -8.57 12.13 4.38
N THR A 116 -9.86 11.91 4.68
CA THR A 116 -10.93 12.89 4.47
C THR A 116 -11.28 13.69 5.75
N ALA A 117 -10.79 13.27 6.91
CA ALA A 117 -10.96 13.94 8.19
C ALA A 117 -9.88 15.01 8.43
#